data_AF-A0A177NAD4-F1
#
_entry.id   AF-A0A177NAD4-F1
#
_cell.length_a   1.000
_cell.length_b   1.000
_cell.length_c   1.000
_cell.angle_alpha   90.00
_cell.angle_beta   90.00
_cell.angle_gamma   90.00
#
_symmetry.space_group_name_H-M   'P 1'
#
loop_
_entity.id
_entity.type
_entity.pdbx_description
1 polymer ?
#
loop_
_entity_poly.entity_id
_entity_poly.type
_entity_poly.pdbx_seq_one_letter_code
_entity_poly.pdbx_strand_id
1 'polypeptide(L)' 'MGKPEPIADLSDDERKLLIEGLTALRRERGQAWNLACDAADANGRRRPSLRQFGIDDIKRLARRIGGRNAHTHWLEE' A
#
# COMPACT_ATOMS: atom_id res chain seq x y z
N MET A 1 12.96 -15.21 -3.85
CA MET A 1 11.93 -14.75 -2.89
C MET A 1 10.60 -15.36 -3.29
N GLY A 2 10.02 -16.22 -2.43
CA GLY A 2 8.74 -16.89 -2.71
C GLY A 2 7.57 -15.91 -2.78
N LYS A 3 6.55 -16.22 -3.59
CA LYS A 3 5.29 -15.46 -3.60
C LYS A 3 4.65 -15.56 -2.21
N PRO A 4 4.17 -14.45 -1.64
CA PRO A 4 3.59 -14.49 -0.30
C PRO A 4 2.27 -15.27 -0.36
N GLU A 5 2.05 -16.15 0.62
CA GLU A 5 0.84 -16.98 0.68
C GLU A 5 -0.42 -16.10 0.81
N PRO A 6 -1.48 -16.41 0.04
CA PRO A 6 -2.78 -15.79 0.21
C PRO A 6 -3.29 -15.98 1.64
N ILE A 7 -4.02 -14.99 2.13
CA ILE A 7 -4.75 -15.14 3.41
C ILE A 7 -5.90 -16.12 3.18
N ALA A 8 -5.91 -17.22 3.96
CA ALA A 8 -6.95 -18.25 3.92
C ALA A 8 -8.26 -17.74 4.53
N ASP A 9 -9.36 -18.43 4.24
CA ASP A 9 -10.67 -18.27 4.88
C ASP A 9 -11.34 -16.89 4.75
N LEU A 10 -10.99 -16.13 3.71
CA LEU A 10 -11.71 -14.90 3.33
C LEU A 10 -12.70 -15.18 2.20
N SER A 11 -13.96 -14.84 2.44
CA SER A 11 -14.97 -14.72 1.38
C SER A 11 -14.59 -13.63 0.37
N ASP A 12 -15.25 -13.64 -0.79
CA ASP A 12 -15.00 -12.64 -1.84
C ASP A 12 -15.40 -11.22 -1.39
N ASP A 13 -16.48 -11.09 -0.61
CA ASP A 13 -16.93 -9.79 -0.07
C ASP A 13 -15.94 -9.24 0.97
N GLU A 14 -15.42 -10.08 1.87
CA GLU A 14 -14.38 -9.68 2.82
C GLU A 14 -13.09 -9.28 2.09
N ARG A 15 -12.71 -10.03 1.06
CA ARG A 15 -11.55 -9.71 0.22
C ARG A 15 -11.72 -8.35 -0.44
N LYS A 16 -12.88 -8.07 -1.00
CA LYS A 16 -13.21 -6.78 -1.62
C LYS A 16 -13.13 -5.64 -0.60
N LEU A 17 -13.79 -5.79 0.55
CA LEU A 17 -13.80 -4.78 1.61
C LEU A 17 -12.39 -4.46 2.13
N LEU A 18 -11.57 -5.50 2.36
CA LEU A 18 -10.19 -5.32 2.79
C LEU A 18 -9.33 -4.59 1.76
N ILE A 19 -9.52 -4.91 0.47
CA ILE A 19 -8.83 -4.22 -0.62
C ILE A 19 -9.24 -2.75 -0.68
N GLU A 20 -10.54 -2.44 -0.61
CA GLU A 20 -11.04 -1.06 -0.56
C GLU A 20 -10.45 -0.29 0.63
N GLY A 21 -10.44 -0.89 1.83
CA GLY A 21 -9.83 -0.29 3.02
C GLY A 21 -8.32 -0.03 2.87
N LEU A 22 -7.56 -0.97 2.30
CA LEU A 22 -6.14 -0.78 2.03
C LEU A 22 -5.87 0.30 0.97
N THR A 23 -6.80 0.52 0.05
CA THR A 23 -6.75 1.63 -0.92
C THR A 23 -6.79 2.96 -0.23
N ALA A 24 -7.79 3.15 0.64
CA ALA A 24 -7.99 4.39 1.36
C ALA A 24 -6.76 4.68 2.23
N LEU A 25 -6.28 3.66 2.95
CA LEU A 25 -5.08 3.77 3.77
C LEU A 25 -3.83 4.10 2.93
N ARG A 26 -3.64 3.48 1.76
CA ARG A 26 -2.52 3.78 0.85
C ARG A 26 -2.54 5.22 0.36
N ARG A 27 -3.72 5.76 0.05
CA ARG A 27 -3.89 7.15 -0.39
C ARG A 27 -3.54 8.12 0.73
N GLU A 28 -4.09 7.91 1.92
CA GLU A 28 -3.80 8.73 3.11
C GLU A 28 -2.29 8.74 3.42
N ARG A 29 -1.65 7.56 3.46
CA ARG A 29 -0.20 7.45 3.72
C ARG A 29 0.64 8.06 2.62
N GLY A 30 0.18 7.98 1.38
CA GLY A 30 0.83 8.64 0.23
C GLY A 30 0.83 10.16 0.35
N GLN A 31 -0.32 10.74 0.72
CA GLN A 31 -0.43 12.18 0.96
C GLN A 31 0.47 12.64 2.11
N ALA A 32 0.49 11.90 3.21
CA ALA A 32 1.39 12.20 4.34
C ALA A 32 2.88 12.12 3.94
N TRP A 33 3.26 11.13 3.12
CA TRP A 33 4.62 10.99 2.62
C TRP A 33 5.01 12.14 1.68
N ASN A 34 4.12 12.54 0.77
CA ASN A 34 4.35 13.69 -0.12
C ASN A 34 4.60 14.97 0.70
N LEU A 35 3.75 15.25 1.69
CA LEU A 35 3.92 16.42 2.55
C LEU A 35 5.26 16.40 3.31
N ALA A 36 5.68 15.23 3.79
CA ALA A 36 6.96 15.07 4.47
C ALA A 36 8.16 15.21 3.52
N CYS A 37 8.03 14.78 2.26
CA CYS A 37 9.02 15.04 1.22
C CYS A 37 9.14 16.52 0.91
N ASP A 38 8.01 17.23 0.74
CA ASP A 38 8.00 18.67 0.48
C ASP A 38 8.67 19.44 1.62
N ALA A 39 8.37 19.08 2.88
CA ALA A 39 9.03 19.65 4.05
C ALA A 39 10.54 19.33 4.10
N ALA A 40 10.95 18.12 3.75
CA ALA A 40 12.36 17.73 3.70
C ALA A 40 13.12 18.53 2.63
N ASP A 41 12.54 18.67 1.43
CA ASP A 41 13.11 19.41 0.32
C ASP A 41 13.26 20.89 0.65
N ALA A 42 12.23 21.50 1.26
CA ALA A 42 12.27 22.89 1.70
C ALA A 42 13.38 23.19 2.73
N ASN A 43 13.86 22.16 3.44
CA ASN A 43 14.91 22.27 4.45
C ASN A 43 16.25 21.67 4.01
N GLY A 44 16.40 21.27 2.74
CA GLY A 44 17.62 20.63 2.23
C GLY A 44 17.95 19.31 2.95
N ARG A 45 16.93 18.62 3.47
CA ARG A 45 17.07 17.35 4.20
C ARG A 45 16.77 16.18 3.27
N ARG A 46 17.26 15.00 3.67
CA ARG A 46 16.95 13.75 2.97
C ARG A 46 15.46 13.43 3.07
N ARG A 47 14.83 13.15 1.94
CA ARG A 47 13.43 12.67 1.88
C ARG A 47 13.22 11.38 2.69
N PRO A 48 12.10 11.23 3.39
CA PRO A 48 11.76 10.00 4.08
C PRO A 48 11.50 8.85 3.09
N SER A 49 11.68 7.61 3.52
CA SER A 49 11.37 6.45 2.67
C SER A 49 9.89 6.06 2.76
N LEU A 50 9.37 5.44 1.70
CA LEU A 50 8.01 4.88 1.68
C LEU A 50 7.77 3.88 2.83
N ARG A 51 8.81 3.13 3.21
CA ARG A 51 8.78 2.19 4.33
C ARG A 51 8.51 2.87 5.68
N GLN A 52 9.03 4.08 5.91
CA GLN A 52 8.73 4.84 7.14
C GLN A 52 7.25 5.23 7.25
N PHE A 53 6.52 5.25 6.12
CA PHE A 53 5.10 5.55 6.04
C PHE A 53 4.23 4.28 5.91
N GLY A 54 4.81 3.08 6.02
CA GLY A 54 4.09 1.80 5.92
C GLY A 54 3.54 1.48 4.52
N ILE A 55 3.90 2.26 3.50
CA ILE A 55 3.36 2.13 2.14
C ILE A 55 3.73 0.78 1.51
N ASP A 56 4.95 0.30 1.76
CA ASP A 56 5.42 -1.00 1.25
C ASP A 56 4.66 -2.17 1.89
N ASP A 57 4.31 -2.05 3.17
CA ASP A 57 3.58 -3.08 3.91
C ASP A 57 2.12 -3.14 3.45
N ILE A 58 1.50 -1.99 3.18
CA ILE A 58 0.16 -1.91 2.57
C ILE A 58 0.17 -2.60 1.19
N LYS A 59 1.15 -2.30 0.33
CA LYS A 59 1.30 -2.96 -0.97
C LYS A 59 1.55 -4.47 -0.85
N ARG A 60 2.29 -4.90 0.17
CA ARG A 60 2.54 -6.33 0.42
C ARG A 60 1.27 -7.04 0.88
N LEU A 61 0.52 -6.43 1.78
CA LEU A 61 -0.73 -6.98 2.31
C LEU A 61 -1.81 -7.03 1.24
N ALA A 62 -1.99 -5.97 0.45
CA ALA A 62 -2.92 -5.95 -0.67
C ALA A 62 -2.63 -7.06 -1.69
N ARG A 63 -1.36 -7.38 -1.97
CA ARG A 63 -0.98 -8.52 -2.83
C ARG A 63 -1.34 -9.88 -2.24
N ARG A 64 -1.25 -10.04 -0.91
CA ARG A 64 -1.66 -11.27 -0.21
C ARG A 64 -3.18 -11.44 -0.20
N ILE A 65 -3.90 -10.33 -0.10
CA ILE A 65 -5.36 -10.32 -0.11
C ILE A 65 -5.91 -10.40 -1.54
N GLY A 66 -5.28 -9.84 -2.56
CA GLY A 66 -5.78 -9.89 -3.93
C GLY A 66 -5.58 -11.23 -4.66
N GLY A 67 -4.73 -12.12 -4.14
CA GLY A 67 -4.41 -13.40 -4.79
C GLY A 67 -3.84 -13.24 -6.21
N ARG A 68 -3.99 -14.25 -7.07
CA ARG A 68 -3.53 -14.25 -8.48
C ARG A 68 -4.27 -13.27 -9.39
N ASN A 69 -5.38 -12.69 -8.94
CA ASN A 69 -6.28 -11.83 -9.73
C ASN A 69 -6.09 -10.33 -9.46
N ALA A 70 -5.07 -9.93 -8.70
CA ALA A 70 -4.79 -8.53 -8.35
C ALA A 70 -4.22 -7.68 -9.52
N HIS A 71 -4.51 -8.05 -10.77
CA HIS A 71 -3.83 -7.49 -11.94
C HIS A 71 -4.44 -6.19 -12.50
N THR A 72 -5.60 -5.72 -12.06
CA THR A 72 -6.34 -4.82 -12.97
C THR A 72 -6.19 -3.30 -12.72
N HIS A 73 -5.71 -2.79 -11.57
CA HIS A 73 -5.58 -1.31 -11.45
C HIS A 73 -4.72 -0.79 -10.27
N TRP A 74 -4.09 -1.65 -9.49
CA TRP A 74 -3.59 -1.31 -8.15
C TRP A 74 -2.19 -0.69 -8.09
N LEU A 75 -1.43 -0.72 -9.19
CA LEU A 75 0.01 -0.41 -9.21
C LEU A 75 0.37 0.88 -9.97
N GLU A 76 -0.60 1.57 -10.59
CA GLU A 76 -0.33 2.68 -11.52
C GLU A 76 -0.64 4.10 -10.97
N GLU A 77 -0.87 4.26 -9.67
CA GLU A 77 -0.93 5.59 -9.01
C GLU A 77 0.18 5.81 -7.96
#